data_AF-A0A9E6CHV3-F1
#
_entry.id   AF-A0A9E6CHV3-F1
#
_cell.length_a   1.000
_cell.length_b   1.000
_cell.length_c   1.000
_cell.angle_alpha   90.00
_cell.angle_beta   90.00
_cell.angle_gamma   90.00
#
_symmetry.space_group_name_H-M   'P 1'
#
loop_
_entity.id
_entity.type
_entity.pdbx_description
1 polymer ?
#
loop_
_entity_poly.entity_id
_entity_poly.type
_entity_poly.pdbx_seq_one_letter_code
_entity_poly.pdbx_strand_id
1 'polypeptide(L)'
;MRRKLLAAVFAAVLLAVAFAATALAEVSPVRLVVNGRVIETDVPLQLVNGRTIAPVRQVVEALGAEVKWDERTRQVWIYSPELDSLQRQITLLQKALAPATPRDAVGKWAKGLKERNGALQFAVLAPELQEQSHSDLESRGWVTGVSSPWVERFEIIKETQAGSAREYEVRFYWATSTGPAGDSTTKVTVRQYGENWYVSQIQNDGFIAEQLKMQAREYLTQKYRQHYRIDRIEITPLAMNIAGSRAEAEFKTTVWHAIACATPAEWPPQKGRIKYLEENRQNLTPEQIRKIEERIDFWNKELQGYIDKPIEVNEFLKFTADLDGMGVIKKDTVEIFYEDPIGKYLPVKKEDWPAFKTAEELEKLGYEEMRELVGR
;
A
#
# COMPACT_ATOMS: atom_id res chain seq x y z
N MET A 1 1.99 58.48 -65.27
CA MET A 1 2.54 58.47 -63.90
C MET A 1 1.46 58.56 -62.81
N ARG A 2 0.51 59.50 -62.86
CA ARG A 2 -0.51 59.73 -61.80
C ARG A 2 -1.37 58.51 -61.40
N ARG A 3 -1.83 57.70 -62.36
CA ARG A 3 -2.64 56.49 -62.07
C ARG A 3 -1.89 55.39 -61.30
N LYS A 4 -0.58 55.22 -61.55
CA LYS A 4 0.26 54.26 -60.81
C LYS A 4 0.56 54.73 -59.39
N LEU A 5 0.65 56.06 -59.19
CA LEU A 5 0.85 56.66 -57.86
C LEU A 5 -0.38 56.49 -56.97
N LEU A 6 -1.59 56.71 -57.53
CA LEU A 6 -2.86 56.50 -56.81
C LEU A 6 -3.07 55.05 -56.38
N ALA A 7 -2.76 54.08 -57.25
CA ALA A 7 -2.84 52.66 -56.90
C ALA A 7 -1.85 52.27 -55.79
N ALA A 8 -0.63 52.83 -55.80
CA ALA A 8 0.36 52.59 -54.76
C ALA A 8 -0.05 53.20 -53.40
N VAL A 9 -0.63 54.40 -53.40
CA VAL A 9 -1.15 55.03 -52.17
C VAL A 9 -2.34 54.24 -51.63
N PHE A 10 -3.26 53.79 -52.49
CA PHE A 10 -4.41 52.99 -52.06
C PHE A 10 -3.98 51.62 -51.50
N ALA A 11 -2.99 50.97 -52.12
CA ALA A 11 -2.39 49.74 -51.60
C ALA A 11 -1.67 49.97 -50.27
N ALA A 12 -0.96 51.09 -50.10
CA ALA A 12 -0.30 51.43 -48.84
C ALA A 12 -1.29 51.72 -47.71
N VAL A 13 -2.42 52.37 -48.01
CA VAL A 13 -3.50 52.60 -47.03
C VAL A 13 -4.18 51.29 -46.66
N LEU A 14 -4.48 50.41 -47.63
CA LEU A 14 -5.02 49.08 -47.35
C LEU A 14 -4.05 48.22 -46.52
N LEU A 15 -2.74 48.31 -46.81
CA LEU A 15 -1.71 47.62 -46.03
C LEU A 15 -1.62 48.17 -44.61
N ALA A 16 -1.71 49.50 -44.44
CA ALA A 16 -1.70 50.16 -43.13
C ALA A 16 -2.95 49.83 -42.31
N VAL A 17 -4.12 49.73 -42.93
CA VAL A 17 -5.37 49.30 -42.27
C VAL A 17 -5.30 47.81 -41.90
N ALA A 18 -4.75 46.96 -42.75
CA ALA A 18 -4.53 45.54 -42.44
C ALA A 18 -3.50 45.33 -41.31
N PHE A 19 -2.45 46.15 -41.24
CA PHE A 19 -1.48 46.15 -40.13
C PHE A 19 -2.03 46.74 -38.83
N ALA A 20 -2.97 47.69 -38.90
CA ALA A 20 -3.67 48.20 -37.72
C ALA A 20 -4.66 47.17 -37.14
N ALA A 21 -5.29 46.35 -38.00
CA ALA A 21 -6.22 45.31 -37.56
C ALA A 21 -5.53 44.12 -36.88
N THR A 22 -4.26 43.83 -37.18
CA THR A 22 -3.49 42.75 -36.53
C THR A 22 -2.88 43.14 -35.18
N ALA A 23 -2.93 44.43 -34.81
CA ALA A 23 -2.43 44.94 -33.52
C ALA A 23 -3.47 44.95 -32.38
N LEU A 24 -4.72 44.58 -32.66
CA LEU A 24 -5.81 44.49 -31.68
C LEU A 24 -6.20 43.03 -31.40
N ALA A 25 -5.23 42.16 -31.15
CA ALA A 25 -5.51 40.98 -30.34
C ALA A 25 -5.47 41.44 -28.88
N GLU A 26 -6.59 41.99 -28.38
CA GLU A 26 -6.74 42.19 -26.93
C GLU A 26 -6.56 40.83 -26.26
N VAL A 27 -5.44 40.67 -25.57
CA VAL A 27 -5.25 39.56 -24.63
C VAL A 27 -6.32 39.76 -23.57
N SER A 28 -7.39 38.96 -23.64
CA SER A 28 -8.43 38.96 -22.61
C SER A 28 -7.74 38.91 -21.24
N PRO A 29 -7.95 39.90 -20.36
CA PRO A 29 -7.27 39.94 -19.09
C PRO A 29 -7.59 38.66 -18.30
N VAL A 30 -6.56 38.03 -17.74
CA VAL A 30 -6.76 36.85 -16.91
C VAL A 30 -7.56 37.28 -15.68
N ARG A 31 -8.77 36.74 -15.54
CA ARG A 31 -9.68 37.07 -14.43
C ARG A 31 -9.47 36.13 -13.27
N LEU A 32 -9.44 36.67 -12.05
CA LEU A 32 -9.53 35.87 -10.84
C LEU A 32 -11.00 35.57 -10.53
N VAL A 33 -11.35 34.29 -10.41
CA VAL A 33 -12.70 33.85 -10.06
C VAL A 33 -12.62 32.91 -8.87
N VAL A 34 -13.30 33.25 -7.79
CA VAL A 34 -13.37 32.45 -6.56
C VAL A 34 -14.84 32.16 -6.27
N ASN A 35 -15.21 30.89 -6.08
CA ASN A 35 -16.59 30.46 -5.81
C ASN A 35 -17.62 31.03 -6.80
N GLY A 36 -17.28 31.09 -8.09
CA GLY A 36 -18.13 31.61 -9.16
C GLY A 36 -18.26 33.14 -9.22
N ARG A 37 -17.54 33.88 -8.37
CA ARG A 37 -17.52 35.35 -8.35
C ARG A 37 -16.20 35.87 -8.89
N VAL A 38 -16.26 36.86 -9.79
CA VAL A 38 -15.07 37.58 -10.25
C VAL A 38 -14.57 38.45 -9.10
N ILE A 39 -13.29 38.30 -8.75
CA ILE A 39 -12.63 39.05 -7.69
C ILE A 39 -11.83 40.17 -8.34
N GLU A 40 -12.12 41.41 -7.96
CA GLU A 40 -11.32 42.55 -8.37
C GLU A 40 -9.97 42.53 -7.65
N THR A 41 -8.91 42.78 -8.40
CA THR A 41 -7.53 42.75 -7.89
C THR A 41 -6.88 44.10 -8.06
N ASP A 42 -6.30 44.62 -6.97
CA ASP A 42 -5.59 45.91 -6.99
C ASP A 42 -4.34 45.87 -7.90
N VAL A 43 -3.79 44.67 -8.12
CA VAL A 43 -2.69 44.41 -9.03
C VAL A 43 -3.16 43.41 -10.08
N PRO A 44 -3.02 43.70 -11.38
CA PRO A 44 -3.44 42.77 -12.43
C PRO A 44 -2.64 41.46 -12.34
N LEU A 45 -3.29 40.36 -12.70
CA LEU A 45 -2.63 39.05 -12.75
C LEU A 45 -1.53 39.07 -13.82
N GLN A 46 -0.37 38.53 -13.50
CA GLN A 46 0.80 38.56 -14.39
C GLN A 46 1.18 37.16 -14.84
N LEU A 47 1.55 37.00 -16.11
CA LEU A 47 2.15 35.77 -16.60
C LEU A 47 3.67 35.86 -16.45
N VAL A 48 4.24 35.12 -15.51
CA VAL A 48 5.68 35.09 -15.23
C VAL A 48 6.18 33.67 -15.45
N ASN A 49 7.12 33.50 -16.40
CA ASN A 49 7.73 32.20 -16.73
C ASN A 49 6.69 31.09 -17.00
N GLY A 50 5.60 31.42 -17.71
CA GLY A 50 4.53 30.47 -18.03
C GLY A 50 3.57 30.16 -16.86
N ARG A 51 3.66 30.87 -15.73
CA ARG A 51 2.75 30.74 -14.59
C ARG A 51 1.98 32.04 -14.36
N THR A 52 0.69 31.94 -14.07
CA THR A 52 -0.11 33.09 -13.66
C THR A 52 0.13 33.39 -12.20
N ILE A 53 0.55 34.62 -11.90
CA ILE A 53 0.77 35.14 -10.54
C ILE A 53 -0.46 35.97 -10.15
N ALA A 54 -1.10 35.57 -9.06
CA ALA A 54 -2.26 36.26 -8.49
C ALA A 54 -1.90 36.85 -7.11
N PRO A 55 -2.43 38.03 -6.76
CA PRO A 55 -2.27 38.61 -5.43
C PRO A 55 -2.84 37.69 -4.33
N VAL A 56 -1.99 37.25 -3.41
CA VAL A 56 -2.38 36.29 -2.35
C VAL A 56 -3.50 36.83 -1.46
N ARG A 57 -3.49 38.13 -1.14
CA ARG A 57 -4.50 38.77 -0.26
C ARG A 57 -5.90 38.62 -0.83
N GLN A 58 -6.10 39.01 -2.08
CA GLN A 58 -7.41 38.98 -2.73
C GLN A 58 -7.95 37.56 -2.90
N VAL A 59 -7.07 36.58 -3.14
CA VAL A 59 -7.46 35.15 -3.18
C VAL A 59 -7.92 34.68 -1.81
N VAL A 60 -7.12 34.96 -0.77
CA VAL A 60 -7.34 34.45 0.60
C VAL A 60 -8.51 35.14 1.30
N GLU A 61 -8.67 36.44 1.13
CA GLU A 61 -9.81 37.20 1.67
C GLU A 61 -11.12 36.83 0.98
N ALA A 62 -11.10 36.55 -0.33
CA ALA A 62 -12.27 36.00 -1.02
C ALA A 62 -12.67 34.61 -0.51
N LEU A 63 -11.74 33.88 0.12
CA LEU A 63 -11.98 32.60 0.80
C LEU A 63 -12.31 32.77 2.30
N GLY A 64 -12.48 34.01 2.80
CA GLY A 64 -12.90 34.29 4.18
C GLY A 64 -11.76 34.33 5.21
N ALA A 65 -10.51 34.38 4.77
CA ALA A 65 -9.33 34.43 5.63
C ALA A 65 -8.62 35.80 5.59
N GLU A 66 -8.01 36.20 6.69
CA GLU A 66 -7.24 37.44 6.85
C GLU A 66 -5.77 37.21 6.49
N VAL A 67 -5.14 38.17 5.81
CA VAL A 67 -3.72 38.15 5.48
C VAL A 67 -2.95 39.23 6.25
N LYS A 68 -1.95 38.84 7.03
CA LYS A 68 -0.98 39.76 7.65
C LYS A 68 0.41 39.58 7.08
N TRP A 69 1.10 40.70 6.88
CA TRP A 69 2.47 40.72 6.43
C TRP A 69 3.39 41.07 7.60
N ASP A 70 4.36 40.22 7.89
CA ASP A 70 5.45 40.52 8.83
C ASP A 70 6.65 41.04 8.03
N GLU A 71 6.87 42.36 8.07
CA GLU A 71 7.98 43.01 7.36
C GLU A 71 9.36 42.55 7.86
N ARG A 72 9.48 42.25 9.16
CA ARG A 72 10.75 41.92 9.79
C ARG A 72 11.22 40.52 9.40
N THR A 73 10.30 39.56 9.35
CA THR A 73 10.63 38.17 8.96
C THR A 73 10.38 37.89 7.48
N ARG A 74 9.77 38.85 6.76
CA ARG A 74 9.32 38.69 5.37
C ARG A 74 8.36 37.50 5.20
N GLN A 75 7.46 37.31 6.16
CA GLN A 75 6.50 36.21 6.18
C GLN A 75 5.07 36.71 5.95
N VAL A 76 4.29 35.92 5.20
CA VAL A 76 2.85 36.11 5.05
C VAL A 76 2.16 35.16 6.03
N TRP A 77 1.33 35.71 6.91
CA TRP A 77 0.46 34.98 7.82
C TRP A 77 -0.96 34.99 7.29
N ILE A 78 -1.59 33.82 7.23
CA ILE A 78 -2.97 33.65 6.82
C ILE A 78 -3.75 33.13 8.04
N TYR A 79 -4.80 33.86 8.43
CA TYR A 79 -5.69 33.49 9.52
C TYR A 79 -7.07 33.19 8.96
N SER A 80 -7.63 32.02 9.25
CA SER A 80 -9.03 31.75 8.92
C SER A 80 -9.83 31.68 10.22
N PRO A 81 -10.58 32.75 10.58
CA PRO A 81 -11.43 32.73 11.76
C PRO A 81 -12.44 31.58 11.74
N GLU A 82 -12.90 31.20 10.53
CA GLU A 82 -13.78 30.05 10.34
C GLU A 82 -13.09 28.73 10.70
N LEU A 83 -11.87 28.48 10.19
CA LEU A 83 -11.11 27.27 10.54
C LEU A 83 -10.80 27.22 12.04
N ASP A 84 -10.41 28.35 12.65
CA ASP A 84 -10.16 28.42 14.10
C ASP A 84 -11.44 28.15 14.91
N SER A 85 -12.58 28.67 14.47
CA SER A 85 -13.88 28.44 15.09
C SER A 85 -14.30 26.97 14.96
N LEU A 86 -14.16 26.38 13.77
CA LEU A 86 -14.48 24.96 13.52
C LEU A 86 -13.56 24.06 14.34
N GLN A 87 -12.26 24.33 14.38
CA GLN A 87 -11.32 23.56 15.19
C GLN A 87 -11.66 23.63 16.67
N ARG A 88 -12.06 24.80 17.17
CA ARG A 88 -12.54 24.96 18.54
C ARG A 88 -13.82 24.19 18.79
N GLN A 89 -14.79 24.24 17.86
CA GLN A 89 -16.03 23.47 17.96
C GLN A 89 -15.74 21.96 18.01
N ILE A 90 -14.89 21.46 17.11
CA ILE A 90 -14.45 20.06 17.08
C ILE A 90 -13.80 19.67 18.41
N THR A 91 -12.89 20.51 18.92
CA THR A 91 -12.22 20.28 20.21
C THR A 91 -13.22 20.16 21.36
N LEU A 92 -14.23 21.04 21.40
CA LEU A 92 -15.27 21.01 22.43
C LEU A 92 -16.17 19.77 22.30
N LEU A 93 -16.51 19.36 21.08
CA LEU A 93 -17.27 18.14 20.81
C LEU A 93 -16.49 16.89 21.21
N GLN A 94 -15.20 16.80 20.86
CA GLN A 94 -14.33 15.70 21.28
C GLN A 94 -14.23 15.63 22.81
N LYS A 95 -14.06 16.78 23.48
CA LYS A 95 -14.06 16.84 24.94
C LYS A 95 -15.40 16.37 25.55
N ALA A 96 -16.53 16.73 24.94
CA ALA A 96 -17.85 16.27 25.38
C ALA A 96 -18.06 14.76 25.14
N LEU A 97 -17.39 14.18 24.15
CA LEU A 97 -17.43 12.75 23.83
C LEU A 97 -16.43 11.93 24.65
N ALA A 98 -15.41 12.56 25.25
CA ALA A 98 -14.38 11.90 26.04
C ALA A 98 -15.02 10.96 27.10
N PRO A 99 -14.63 9.68 27.14
CA PRO A 99 -15.32 8.72 27.97
C PRO A 99 -14.76 8.72 29.39
N ALA A 100 -15.67 8.89 30.35
CA ALA A 100 -15.33 8.99 31.77
C ALA A 100 -14.94 7.63 32.39
N THR A 101 -15.33 6.52 31.77
CA THR A 101 -15.03 5.17 32.26
C THR A 101 -14.44 4.29 31.16
N PRO A 102 -13.64 3.26 31.51
CA PRO A 102 -13.08 2.37 30.51
C PRO A 102 -14.17 1.65 29.69
N ARG A 103 -15.26 1.24 30.34
CA ARG A 103 -16.40 0.59 29.67
C ARG A 103 -17.14 1.54 28.72
N ASP A 104 -17.27 2.82 29.08
CA ASP A 104 -17.85 3.85 28.21
C ASP A 104 -17.00 4.08 26.95
N ALA A 105 -15.67 4.04 27.08
CA ALA A 105 -14.77 4.15 25.93
C ALA A 105 -15.00 3.04 24.91
N VAL A 106 -15.05 1.78 25.37
CA VAL A 106 -15.34 0.62 24.52
C VAL A 106 -16.74 0.69 23.93
N GLY A 107 -17.73 1.08 24.74
CA GLY A 107 -19.12 1.21 24.29
C GLY A 107 -19.29 2.25 23.19
N LYS A 108 -18.67 3.44 23.33
CA LYS A 108 -18.71 4.50 22.30
C LYS A 108 -17.97 4.08 21.03
N TRP A 109 -16.81 3.44 21.15
CA TRP A 109 -16.07 2.92 20.00
C TRP A 109 -16.89 1.87 19.24
N ALA A 110 -17.44 0.87 19.93
CA ALA A 110 -18.26 -0.18 19.35
C ALA A 110 -19.56 0.36 18.74
N LYS A 111 -20.17 1.38 19.36
CA LYS A 111 -21.30 2.11 18.81
C LYS A 111 -20.93 2.81 17.50
N GLY A 112 -19.77 3.46 17.45
CA GLY A 112 -19.25 4.07 16.24
C GLY A 112 -19.09 3.06 15.10
N LEU A 113 -18.59 1.86 15.36
CA LEU A 113 -18.53 0.79 14.37
C LEU A 113 -19.93 0.39 13.86
N LYS A 114 -20.89 0.20 14.78
CA LYS A 114 -22.29 -0.10 14.45
C LYS A 114 -22.96 0.97 13.60
N GLU A 115 -22.72 2.23 13.92
CA GLU A 115 -23.32 3.38 13.25
C GLU A 115 -22.51 3.84 12.02
N ARG A 116 -21.41 3.12 11.68
CA ARG A 116 -20.48 3.49 10.61
C ARG A 116 -19.89 4.88 10.77
N ASN A 117 -19.76 5.33 12.02
CA ASN A 117 -19.31 6.64 12.40
C ASN A 117 -17.82 6.60 12.75
N GLY A 118 -16.99 6.89 11.76
CA GLY A 118 -15.53 6.96 11.91
C GLY A 118 -15.08 8.11 12.80
N ALA A 119 -15.79 9.25 12.76
CA ALA A 119 -15.50 10.37 13.64
C ALA A 119 -15.72 10.03 15.13
N LEU A 120 -16.79 9.29 15.47
CA LEU A 120 -17.03 8.82 16.83
C LEU A 120 -15.97 7.81 17.28
N GLN A 121 -15.60 6.87 16.40
CA GLN A 121 -14.51 5.93 16.69
C GLN A 121 -13.22 6.70 16.98
N PHE A 122 -12.82 7.61 16.09
CA PHE A 122 -11.63 8.45 16.22
C PHE A 122 -11.61 9.26 17.52
N ALA A 123 -12.73 9.89 17.88
CA ALA A 123 -12.82 10.74 19.07
C ALA A 123 -12.56 10.01 20.40
N VAL A 124 -12.69 8.67 20.42
CA VAL A 124 -12.43 7.85 21.61
C VAL A 124 -11.15 7.01 21.50
N LEU A 125 -10.37 7.17 20.43
CA LEU A 125 -9.03 6.59 20.33
C LEU A 125 -8.03 7.39 21.16
N ALA A 126 -7.02 6.70 21.68
CA ALA A 126 -5.86 7.31 22.29
C ALA A 126 -5.05 8.10 21.24
N PRO A 127 -4.28 9.12 21.63
CA PRO A 127 -3.54 9.97 20.68
C PRO A 127 -2.69 9.19 19.67
N GLU A 128 -2.07 8.10 20.10
CA GLU A 128 -1.21 7.28 19.23
C GLU A 128 -2.04 6.54 18.15
N LEU A 129 -3.26 6.13 18.47
CA LEU A 129 -4.17 5.47 17.52
C LEU A 129 -4.88 6.50 16.64
N GLN A 130 -5.11 7.71 17.13
CA GLN A 130 -5.57 8.83 16.31
C GLN A 130 -4.55 9.14 15.22
N GLU A 131 -3.27 9.26 15.57
CA GLU A 131 -2.20 9.47 14.58
C GLU A 131 -2.14 8.34 13.54
N GLN A 132 -2.23 7.08 13.98
CA GLN A 132 -2.22 5.90 13.09
C GLN A 132 -3.42 5.83 12.15
N SER A 133 -4.60 6.31 12.56
CA SER A 133 -5.86 6.11 11.83
C SER A 133 -6.36 7.35 11.07
N HIS A 134 -5.82 8.54 11.33
CA HIS A 134 -6.31 9.80 10.78
C HIS A 134 -6.42 9.78 9.25
N SER A 135 -5.31 9.49 8.56
CA SER A 135 -5.27 9.53 7.10
C SER A 135 -6.23 8.52 6.46
N ASP A 136 -6.39 7.34 7.05
CA ASP A 136 -7.31 6.32 6.54
C ASP A 136 -8.77 6.77 6.71
N LEU A 137 -9.13 7.25 7.90
CA LEU A 137 -10.50 7.72 8.17
C LEU A 137 -10.88 8.95 7.35
N GLU A 138 -9.96 9.90 7.19
CA GLU A 138 -10.15 11.07 6.35
C GLU A 138 -10.37 10.69 4.88
N SER A 139 -9.57 9.76 4.35
CA SER A 139 -9.73 9.28 2.97
C SER A 139 -11.09 8.62 2.71
N ARG A 140 -11.73 8.10 3.76
CA ARG A 140 -13.06 7.47 3.73
C ARG A 140 -14.19 8.44 4.08
N GLY A 141 -13.89 9.73 4.21
CA GLY A 141 -14.87 10.75 4.60
C GLY A 141 -15.46 10.52 5.99
N TRP A 142 -14.67 9.98 6.92
CA TRP A 142 -15.07 9.69 8.31
C TRP A 142 -16.20 8.66 8.46
N VAL A 143 -16.42 7.84 7.43
CA VAL A 143 -17.37 6.71 7.46
C VAL A 143 -16.60 5.40 7.46
N THR A 144 -16.98 4.46 8.33
CA THR A 144 -16.34 3.14 8.43
C THR A 144 -17.26 2.02 7.95
N GLY A 145 -16.69 0.98 7.34
CA GLY A 145 -17.43 -0.18 6.85
C GLY A 145 -17.99 0.00 5.44
N VAL A 146 -18.79 -0.96 5.00
CA VAL A 146 -19.38 -1.05 3.65
C VAL A 146 -20.89 -1.26 3.74
N SER A 147 -21.60 -1.34 2.60
CA SER A 147 -23.05 -1.57 2.57
C SER A 147 -23.47 -2.86 3.29
N SER A 148 -22.73 -3.97 3.10
CA SER A 148 -22.90 -5.26 3.78
C SER A 148 -21.57 -6.01 3.81
N PRO A 149 -21.25 -6.77 4.87
CA PRO A 149 -22.02 -6.91 6.10
C PRO A 149 -21.94 -5.65 6.99
N TRP A 150 -22.86 -5.55 7.96
CA TRP A 150 -22.85 -4.49 8.97
C TRP A 150 -23.10 -5.05 10.36
N VAL A 151 -22.65 -4.33 11.38
CA VAL A 151 -22.93 -4.69 12.78
C VAL A 151 -24.38 -4.35 13.09
N GLU A 152 -25.18 -5.37 13.38
CA GLU A 152 -26.57 -5.22 13.82
C GLU A 152 -26.62 -4.84 15.31
N ARG A 153 -25.82 -5.51 16.12
CA ARG A 153 -25.71 -5.29 17.57
C ARG A 153 -24.34 -5.73 18.08
N PHE A 154 -23.98 -5.29 19.28
CA PHE A 154 -22.75 -5.70 19.94
C PHE A 154 -22.96 -5.90 21.43
N GLU A 155 -22.10 -6.70 22.04
CA GLU A 155 -22.10 -6.99 23.48
C GLU A 155 -20.67 -6.99 24.02
N ILE A 156 -20.45 -6.36 25.17
CA ILE A 156 -19.18 -6.48 25.91
C ILE A 156 -19.30 -7.76 26.76
N ILE A 157 -18.62 -8.82 26.34
CA ILE A 157 -18.79 -10.17 26.91
C ILE A 157 -17.77 -10.50 28.00
N LYS A 158 -16.65 -9.76 28.08
CA LYS A 158 -15.63 -9.94 29.10
C LYS A 158 -14.92 -8.64 29.40
N GLU A 159 -14.47 -8.52 30.65
CA GLU A 159 -13.63 -7.43 31.15
C GLU A 159 -12.51 -8.03 31.99
N THR A 160 -11.29 -7.55 31.80
CA THR A 160 -10.11 -8.02 32.53
C THR A 160 -9.21 -6.83 32.85
N GLN A 161 -8.67 -6.82 34.06
CA GLN A 161 -7.67 -5.84 34.47
C GLN A 161 -6.28 -6.29 34.02
N ALA A 162 -5.56 -5.42 33.31
CA ALA A 162 -4.20 -5.66 32.83
C ALA A 162 -3.30 -4.51 33.28
N GLY A 163 -2.78 -4.59 34.51
CA GLY A 163 -2.01 -3.50 35.13
C GLY A 163 -2.84 -2.23 35.27
N SER A 164 -2.37 -1.13 34.68
CA SER A 164 -3.08 0.17 34.62
C SER A 164 -4.13 0.25 33.50
N ALA A 165 -4.14 -0.72 32.57
CA ALA A 165 -5.11 -0.79 31.49
C ALA A 165 -6.34 -1.63 31.87
N ARG A 166 -7.38 -1.54 31.04
CA ARG A 166 -8.51 -2.47 31.04
C ARG A 166 -8.62 -3.10 29.66
N GLU A 167 -8.85 -4.40 29.63
CA GLU A 167 -9.07 -5.17 28.42
C GLU A 167 -10.51 -5.67 28.38
N TYR A 168 -11.12 -5.58 27.21
CA TYR A 168 -12.48 -6.00 26.97
C TYR A 168 -12.54 -6.91 25.75
N GLU A 169 -13.41 -7.92 25.80
CA GLU A 169 -13.81 -8.67 24.60
C GLU A 169 -15.20 -8.20 24.18
N VAL A 170 -15.32 -7.71 22.95
CA VAL A 170 -16.56 -7.21 22.37
C VAL A 170 -16.99 -8.14 21.25
N ARG A 171 -18.19 -8.72 21.40
CA ARG A 171 -18.81 -9.55 20.38
C ARG A 171 -19.70 -8.69 19.49
N PHE A 172 -19.47 -8.75 18.19
CA PHE A 172 -20.26 -8.09 17.16
C PHE A 172 -21.09 -9.12 16.41
N TYR A 173 -22.39 -8.85 16.28
CA TYR A 173 -23.31 -9.66 15.50
C TYR A 173 -23.53 -8.98 14.16
N TRP A 174 -23.21 -9.68 13.08
CA TRP A 174 -23.22 -9.14 11.73
C TRP A 174 -24.51 -9.51 11.02
N ALA A 175 -24.94 -8.64 10.12
CA ALA A 175 -26.05 -8.87 9.21
C ALA A 175 -25.68 -8.44 7.79
N THR A 176 -26.37 -9.03 6.82
CA THR A 176 -26.36 -8.67 5.40
C THR A 176 -27.79 -8.36 4.97
N SER A 177 -27.97 -7.89 3.73
CA SER A 177 -29.31 -7.66 3.16
C SER A 177 -30.20 -8.90 3.15
N THR A 178 -29.62 -10.11 3.26
CA THR A 178 -30.33 -11.39 3.25
C THR A 178 -30.48 -12.03 4.62
N GLY A 179 -30.03 -11.38 5.69
CA GLY A 179 -30.15 -11.88 7.07
C GLY A 179 -28.84 -11.95 7.85
N PRO A 180 -28.81 -12.66 8.98
CA PRO A 180 -27.64 -12.77 9.86
C PRO A 180 -26.40 -13.29 9.13
N ALA A 181 -25.24 -12.75 9.46
CA ALA A 181 -23.95 -13.00 8.81
C ALA A 181 -22.87 -13.43 9.82
N GLY A 182 -23.27 -14.21 10.82
CA GLY A 182 -22.40 -14.68 11.88
C GLY A 182 -22.00 -13.59 12.88
N ASP A 183 -20.96 -13.86 13.64
CA ASP A 183 -20.45 -12.97 14.67
C ASP A 183 -18.92 -12.96 14.69
N SER A 184 -18.36 -11.92 15.31
CA SER A 184 -16.90 -11.80 15.50
C SER A 184 -16.61 -11.21 16.87
N THR A 185 -15.51 -11.64 17.49
CA THR A 185 -15.02 -11.05 18.73
C THR A 185 -13.81 -10.17 18.47
N THR A 186 -13.78 -8.99 19.09
CA THR A 186 -12.64 -8.06 19.04
C THR A 186 -12.21 -7.75 20.46
N LYS A 187 -10.91 -7.88 20.72
CA LYS A 187 -10.28 -7.46 21.96
C LYS A 187 -9.93 -5.98 21.89
N VAL A 188 -10.31 -5.23 22.91
CA VAL A 188 -10.12 -3.79 23.00
C VAL A 188 -9.42 -3.47 24.31
N THR A 189 -8.26 -2.85 24.24
CA THR A 189 -7.55 -2.33 25.41
C THR A 189 -7.80 -0.84 25.52
N VAL A 190 -8.10 -0.38 26.73
CA VAL A 190 -8.27 1.04 27.05
C VAL A 190 -7.30 1.46 28.16
N ARG A 191 -6.81 2.69 28.05
CA ARG A 191 -5.92 3.33 29.02
C ARG A 191 -6.44 4.68 29.44
N GLN A 192 -6.03 5.11 30.62
CA GLN A 192 -6.40 6.41 31.17
C GLN A 192 -5.45 7.50 30.66
N TYR A 193 -6.00 8.60 30.15
CA TYR A 193 -5.28 9.82 29.77
C TYR A 193 -5.93 11.01 30.50
N GLY A 194 -5.24 11.52 31.51
CA GLY A 194 -5.82 12.49 32.44
C GLY A 194 -7.01 11.88 33.20
N GLU A 195 -8.17 12.52 33.14
CA GLU A 195 -9.40 12.07 33.82
C GLU A 195 -10.25 11.11 32.97
N ASN A 196 -9.92 10.96 31.68
CA ASN A 196 -10.72 10.19 30.72
C ASN A 196 -10.00 8.91 30.29
N TRP A 197 -10.76 7.98 29.69
CA TRP A 197 -10.27 6.72 29.15
C TRP A 197 -10.25 6.77 27.63
N TYR A 198 -9.36 6.04 26.98
CA TYR A 198 -9.32 5.99 25.52
C TYR A 198 -8.91 4.60 25.05
N VAL A 199 -9.41 4.20 23.88
CA VAL A 199 -9.02 2.96 23.21
C VAL A 199 -7.58 3.09 22.76
N SER A 200 -6.71 2.23 23.30
CA SER A 200 -5.27 2.23 23.04
C SER A 200 -4.78 0.99 22.30
N GLN A 201 -5.63 -0.03 22.14
CA GLN A 201 -5.32 -1.19 21.33
C GLN A 201 -6.62 -1.86 20.83
N ILE A 202 -6.64 -2.29 19.58
CA ILE A 202 -7.74 -3.03 18.97
C ILE A 202 -7.15 -4.27 18.30
N GLN A 203 -7.65 -5.45 18.65
CA GLN A 203 -7.18 -6.72 18.09
C GLN A 203 -8.35 -7.60 17.70
N ASN A 204 -8.44 -7.91 16.42
CA ASN A 204 -9.42 -8.83 15.88
C ASN A 204 -8.67 -9.99 15.21
N ASP A 205 -8.85 -11.19 15.76
CA ASP A 205 -8.08 -12.37 15.33
C ASP A 205 -8.30 -12.66 13.85
N GLY A 206 -9.53 -12.53 13.33
CA GLY A 206 -9.82 -12.73 11.91
C GLY A 206 -9.13 -11.70 11.01
N PHE A 207 -9.10 -10.44 11.42
CA PHE A 207 -8.40 -9.38 10.69
C PHE A 207 -6.88 -9.61 10.66
N ILE A 208 -6.29 -10.02 11.78
CA ILE A 208 -4.85 -10.32 11.88
C ILE A 208 -4.52 -11.59 11.07
N ALA A 209 -5.39 -12.61 11.11
CA ALA A 209 -5.24 -13.86 10.37
C ALA A 209 -5.18 -13.60 8.86
N GLU A 210 -6.10 -12.80 8.34
CA GLU A 210 -6.16 -12.47 6.91
C GLU A 210 -4.93 -11.64 6.47
N GLN A 211 -4.43 -10.75 7.32
CA GLN A 211 -3.18 -10.03 7.02
C GLN A 211 -1.97 -10.98 6.94
N LEU A 212 -1.80 -11.91 7.89
CA LEU A 212 -0.73 -12.93 7.85
C LEU A 212 -0.87 -13.85 6.63
N LYS A 213 -2.10 -14.26 6.30
CA LYS A 213 -2.39 -15.06 5.10
C LYS A 213 -2.03 -14.32 3.82
N MET A 214 -2.27 -13.00 3.77
CA MET A 214 -1.81 -12.16 2.65
C MET A 214 -0.28 -12.12 2.57
N GLN A 215 0.44 -12.03 3.70
CA GLN A 215 1.90 -12.13 3.71
C GLN A 215 2.39 -13.49 3.20
N ALA A 216 1.73 -14.59 3.57
CA ALA A 216 2.02 -15.91 3.05
C ALA A 216 1.83 -16.00 1.53
N ARG A 217 0.72 -15.44 1.00
CA ARG A 217 0.47 -15.38 -0.44
C ARG A 217 1.51 -14.54 -1.18
N GLU A 218 1.87 -13.40 -0.62
CA GLU A 218 2.88 -12.50 -1.20
C GLU A 218 4.25 -13.19 -1.25
N TYR A 219 4.66 -13.85 -0.16
CA TYR A 219 5.90 -14.63 -0.10
C TYR A 219 5.94 -15.74 -1.16
N LEU A 220 4.89 -16.58 -1.25
CA LEU A 220 4.82 -17.64 -2.25
C LEU A 220 4.83 -17.08 -3.67
N THR A 221 4.11 -15.99 -3.91
CA THR A 221 4.11 -15.32 -5.23
C THR A 221 5.53 -14.87 -5.59
N GLN A 222 6.24 -14.21 -4.67
CA GLN A 222 7.62 -13.77 -4.91
C GLN A 222 8.58 -14.95 -5.14
N LYS A 223 8.46 -16.01 -4.32
CA LYS A 223 9.27 -17.22 -4.43
C LYS A 223 9.16 -17.89 -5.80
N TYR A 224 7.97 -17.99 -6.36
CA TYR A 224 7.76 -18.76 -7.60
C TYR A 224 7.79 -17.90 -8.87
N ARG A 225 7.34 -16.64 -8.82
CA ARG A 225 7.08 -15.82 -10.03
C ARG A 225 8.31 -15.55 -10.90
N GLN A 226 9.52 -15.65 -10.35
CA GLN A 226 10.73 -15.36 -11.09
C GLN A 226 11.01 -16.38 -12.20
N HIS A 227 10.75 -17.66 -11.93
CA HIS A 227 11.18 -18.78 -12.76
C HIS A 227 10.05 -19.75 -13.11
N TYR A 228 8.91 -19.60 -12.44
CA TYR A 228 7.78 -20.50 -12.55
C TYR A 228 6.50 -19.75 -12.88
N ARG A 229 5.64 -20.41 -13.65
CA ARG A 229 4.25 -20.02 -13.84
C ARG A 229 3.47 -20.60 -12.68
N ILE A 230 2.76 -19.75 -11.96
CA ILE A 230 1.88 -20.16 -10.86
C ILE A 230 0.48 -20.37 -11.43
N ASP A 231 -0.06 -21.57 -11.26
CA ASP A 231 -1.40 -21.92 -11.72
C ASP A 231 -2.41 -21.67 -10.60
N ARG A 232 -2.04 -22.07 -9.36
CA ARG A 232 -2.89 -21.90 -8.17
C ARG A 232 -2.04 -21.85 -6.91
N ILE A 233 -2.52 -21.08 -5.92
CA ILE A 233 -2.01 -21.08 -4.54
C ILE A 233 -3.18 -21.30 -3.60
N GLU A 234 -3.09 -22.34 -2.78
CA GLU A 234 -4.00 -22.61 -1.66
C GLU A 234 -3.24 -22.39 -0.34
N ILE A 235 -3.90 -21.73 0.62
CA ILE A 235 -3.34 -21.40 1.94
C ILE A 235 -4.41 -21.70 2.98
N THR A 236 -4.13 -22.69 3.81
CA THR A 236 -5.02 -23.19 4.85
C THR A 236 -4.42 -22.86 6.21
N PRO A 237 -5.08 -22.04 7.05
CA PRO A 237 -4.60 -21.75 8.41
C PRO A 237 -4.65 -23.03 9.26
N LEU A 238 -3.60 -23.27 10.03
CA LEU A 238 -3.46 -24.42 10.92
C LEU A 238 -3.54 -24.01 12.39
N ALA A 239 -2.77 -22.97 12.75
CA ALA A 239 -2.71 -22.45 14.10
C ALA A 239 -2.52 -20.94 14.06
N MET A 240 -3.00 -20.26 15.09
CA MET A 240 -2.80 -18.83 15.28
C MET A 240 -2.69 -18.52 16.76
N ASN A 241 -1.74 -17.66 17.10
CA ASN A 241 -1.51 -17.18 18.45
C ASN A 241 -1.23 -15.68 18.42
N ILE A 242 -1.86 -14.94 19.32
CA ILE A 242 -1.58 -13.51 19.51
C ILE A 242 -1.25 -13.31 20.99
N ALA A 243 -0.03 -12.87 21.25
CA ALA A 243 0.48 -12.58 22.59
C ALA A 243 0.92 -11.12 22.67
N GLY A 244 0.14 -10.30 23.39
CA GLY A 244 0.39 -8.85 23.44
C GLY A 244 0.33 -8.25 22.04
N SER A 245 1.42 -7.64 21.58
CA SER A 245 1.55 -7.04 20.24
C SER A 245 2.25 -7.95 19.23
N ARG A 246 2.44 -9.25 19.51
CA ARG A 246 3.06 -10.21 18.59
C ARG A 246 2.02 -11.21 18.10
N ALA A 247 1.96 -11.41 16.79
CA ALA A 247 1.13 -12.43 16.16
C ALA A 247 1.99 -13.52 15.53
N GLU A 248 1.51 -14.76 15.59
CA GLU A 248 2.08 -15.95 14.98
C GLU A 248 0.96 -16.72 14.29
N ALA A 249 1.18 -17.14 13.04
CA ALA A 249 0.27 -18.02 12.33
C ALA A 249 1.03 -19.08 11.54
N GLU A 250 0.49 -20.30 11.57
CA GLU A 250 0.98 -21.44 10.83
C GLU A 250 -0.01 -21.78 9.71
N PHE A 251 0.53 -22.11 8.54
CA PHE A 251 -0.23 -22.38 7.34
C PHE A 251 0.26 -23.66 6.68
N LYS A 252 -0.68 -24.51 6.26
CA LYS A 252 -0.44 -25.46 5.18
C LYS A 252 -0.63 -24.72 3.87
N THR A 253 0.36 -24.78 3.01
CA THR A 253 0.32 -24.14 1.70
C THR A 253 0.50 -25.18 0.61
N THR A 254 -0.22 -24.98 -0.48
CA THR A 254 -0.10 -25.81 -1.68
C THR A 254 0.03 -24.90 -2.90
N VAL A 255 1.12 -25.07 -3.64
CA VAL A 255 1.41 -24.30 -4.86
C VAL A 255 1.43 -25.26 -6.04
N TRP A 256 0.62 -24.96 -7.05
CA TRP A 256 0.70 -25.60 -8.35
C TRP A 256 1.49 -24.69 -9.28
N HIS A 257 2.66 -25.14 -9.72
CA HIS A 257 3.52 -24.34 -10.58
C HIS A 257 4.21 -25.19 -11.66
N ALA A 258 4.55 -24.56 -12.77
CA ALA A 258 5.30 -25.16 -13.87
C ALA A 258 6.53 -24.30 -14.22
N ILE A 259 7.55 -24.90 -14.82
CA ILE A 259 8.71 -24.12 -15.33
C ILE A 259 8.21 -23.18 -16.43
N ALA A 260 8.54 -21.89 -16.31
CA ALA A 260 8.09 -20.84 -17.22
C ALA A 260 9.08 -20.60 -18.38
N CYS A 261 9.38 -21.63 -19.17
CA CYS A 261 10.18 -21.48 -20.39
C CYS A 261 9.63 -22.36 -21.52
N ALA A 262 9.85 -21.97 -22.78
CA ALA A 262 9.30 -22.70 -23.92
C ALA A 262 10.09 -23.98 -24.23
N THR A 263 11.39 -23.96 -23.96
CA THR A 263 12.29 -25.08 -24.23
C THR A 263 13.23 -25.35 -23.06
N PRO A 264 13.75 -26.59 -22.89
CA PRO A 264 14.74 -26.88 -21.86
C PRO A 264 15.97 -25.97 -21.89
N ALA A 265 16.41 -25.56 -23.09
CA ALA A 265 17.59 -24.71 -23.28
C ALA A 265 17.41 -23.28 -22.74
N GLU A 266 16.18 -22.81 -22.59
CA GLU A 266 15.86 -21.51 -21.99
C GLU A 266 15.87 -21.54 -20.46
N TRP A 267 15.83 -22.72 -19.84
CA TRP A 267 15.91 -22.85 -18.38
C TRP A 267 17.30 -22.40 -17.91
N PRO A 268 17.45 -21.44 -16.98
CA PRO A 268 18.74 -20.80 -16.74
C PRO A 268 19.88 -21.76 -16.36
N PRO A 269 19.70 -22.76 -15.46
CA PRO A 269 20.73 -23.78 -15.22
C PRO A 269 21.12 -24.55 -16.50
N GLN A 270 20.16 -24.88 -17.36
CA GLN A 270 20.45 -25.61 -18.59
C GLN A 270 21.21 -24.75 -19.60
N LYS A 271 20.83 -23.48 -19.72
CA LYS A 271 21.57 -22.49 -20.50
C LYS A 271 23.03 -22.39 -20.05
N GLY A 272 23.28 -22.41 -18.74
CA GLY A 272 24.62 -22.44 -18.16
C GLY A 272 25.44 -23.65 -18.56
N ARG A 273 24.83 -24.84 -18.57
CA ARG A 273 25.47 -26.09 -18.99
C ARG A 273 25.87 -26.06 -20.47
N ILE A 274 24.95 -25.62 -21.32
CA ILE A 274 25.18 -25.48 -22.77
C ILE A 274 26.31 -24.49 -23.02
N LYS A 275 26.27 -23.32 -22.36
CA LYS A 275 27.30 -22.28 -22.47
C LYS A 275 28.69 -22.78 -22.08
N TYR A 276 28.82 -23.57 -21.00
CA TYR A 276 30.10 -24.16 -20.62
C TYR A 276 30.69 -25.02 -21.74
N LEU A 277 29.87 -25.87 -22.35
CA LEU A 277 30.31 -26.72 -23.45
C LEU A 277 30.76 -25.89 -24.66
N GLU A 278 29.97 -24.88 -25.04
CA GLU A 278 30.26 -24.00 -26.18
C GLU A 278 31.58 -23.23 -26.01
N GLU A 279 31.78 -22.62 -24.84
CA GLU A 279 32.96 -21.79 -24.55
C GLU A 279 34.24 -22.62 -24.39
N ASN A 280 34.14 -23.87 -23.93
CA ASN A 280 35.30 -24.69 -23.58
C ASN A 280 35.58 -25.85 -24.56
N ARG A 281 34.76 -26.06 -25.60
CA ARG A 281 34.84 -27.23 -26.50
C ARG A 281 36.25 -27.49 -27.04
N GLN A 282 37.00 -26.44 -27.38
CA GLN A 282 38.36 -26.57 -27.93
C GLN A 282 39.40 -27.04 -26.91
N ASN A 283 39.14 -26.87 -25.61
CA ASN A 283 40.06 -27.16 -24.51
C ASN A 283 39.69 -28.46 -23.77
N LEU A 284 38.62 -29.14 -24.17
CA LEU A 284 38.14 -30.37 -23.53
C LEU A 284 38.56 -31.61 -24.32
N THR A 285 38.87 -32.69 -23.60
CA THR A 285 39.08 -34.00 -24.23
C THR A 285 37.77 -34.57 -24.78
N PRO A 286 37.82 -35.49 -25.76
CA PRO A 286 36.61 -36.14 -26.29
C PRO A 286 35.75 -36.80 -25.20
N GLU A 287 36.37 -37.39 -24.18
CA GLU A 287 35.66 -38.02 -23.07
C GLU A 287 34.96 -37.00 -22.16
N GLN A 288 35.59 -35.86 -21.90
CA GLN A 288 34.96 -34.76 -21.13
C GLN A 288 33.79 -34.15 -21.90
N ILE A 289 33.92 -33.96 -23.21
CA ILE A 289 32.83 -33.51 -24.08
C ILE A 289 31.65 -34.49 -23.98
N ARG A 290 31.91 -35.80 -24.12
CA ARG A 290 30.88 -36.84 -24.02
C ARG A 290 30.13 -36.78 -22.69
N LYS A 291 30.82 -36.65 -21.56
CA LYS A 291 30.19 -36.54 -20.23
C LYS A 291 29.28 -35.33 -20.10
N ILE A 292 29.69 -34.18 -20.65
CA ILE A 292 28.89 -32.95 -20.61
C ILE A 292 27.66 -33.08 -21.53
N GLU A 293 27.84 -33.59 -22.75
CA GLU A 293 26.76 -33.83 -23.70
C GLU A 293 25.70 -34.79 -23.11
N GLU A 294 26.13 -35.87 -22.48
CA GLU A 294 25.23 -36.81 -21.77
C GLU A 294 24.44 -36.12 -20.64
N ARG A 295 25.07 -35.22 -19.87
CA ARG A 295 24.40 -34.46 -18.81
C ARG A 295 23.41 -33.44 -19.38
N ILE A 296 23.75 -32.76 -20.47
CA ILE A 296 22.86 -31.82 -21.16
C ILE A 296 21.65 -32.58 -21.71
N ASP A 297 21.87 -33.71 -22.39
CA ASP A 297 20.81 -34.54 -22.96
C ASP A 297 19.88 -35.13 -21.90
N PHE A 298 20.43 -35.55 -20.76
CA PHE A 298 19.66 -35.97 -19.60
C PHE A 298 18.69 -34.86 -19.17
N TRP A 299 19.20 -33.66 -18.88
CA TRP A 299 18.37 -32.54 -18.44
C TRP A 299 17.39 -32.06 -19.52
N ASN A 300 17.75 -32.12 -20.80
CA ASN A 300 16.82 -31.83 -21.89
C ASN A 300 15.59 -32.73 -21.86
N LYS A 301 15.78 -34.03 -21.58
CA LYS A 301 14.67 -35.00 -21.46
C LYS A 301 13.87 -34.77 -20.17
N GLU A 302 14.55 -34.61 -19.04
CA GLU A 302 13.89 -34.39 -17.75
C GLU A 302 13.03 -33.12 -17.75
N LEU A 303 13.56 -31.99 -18.24
CA LEU A 303 12.85 -30.71 -18.22
C LEU A 303 11.57 -30.70 -19.08
N GLN A 304 11.51 -31.48 -20.17
CA GLN A 304 10.26 -31.67 -20.94
C GLN A 304 9.11 -32.29 -20.11
N GLY A 305 9.46 -32.98 -19.02
CA GLY A 305 8.51 -33.49 -18.04
C GLY A 305 7.88 -32.43 -17.14
N TYR A 306 8.50 -31.24 -17.05
CA TYR A 306 8.14 -30.18 -16.10
C TYR A 306 7.73 -28.86 -16.77
N ILE A 307 8.16 -28.62 -18.01
CA ILE A 307 7.71 -27.48 -18.81
C ILE A 307 6.22 -27.62 -19.08
N ASP A 308 5.47 -26.55 -18.79
CA ASP A 308 4.01 -26.46 -18.92
C ASP A 308 3.17 -27.54 -18.22
N LYS A 309 3.80 -28.34 -17.35
CA LYS A 309 3.13 -29.39 -16.56
C LYS A 309 3.17 -29.00 -15.09
N PRO A 310 2.06 -28.47 -14.53
CA PRO A 310 2.03 -28.03 -13.15
C PRO A 310 2.33 -29.19 -12.19
N ILE A 311 3.28 -28.98 -11.30
CA ILE A 311 3.54 -29.87 -10.17
C ILE A 311 2.93 -29.27 -8.91
N GLU A 312 2.48 -30.15 -8.01
CA GLU A 312 1.95 -29.77 -6.70
C GLU A 312 3.08 -29.79 -5.66
N VAL A 313 3.27 -28.67 -4.97
CA VAL A 313 4.23 -28.56 -3.87
C VAL A 313 3.48 -28.16 -2.61
N ASN A 314 3.60 -28.99 -1.58
CA ASN A 314 3.03 -28.74 -0.26
C ASN A 314 4.13 -28.26 0.69
N GLU A 315 3.91 -27.15 1.39
CA GLU A 315 4.84 -26.59 2.37
C GLU A 315 4.08 -26.14 3.62
N PHE A 316 4.70 -26.32 4.79
CA PHE A 316 4.22 -25.78 6.05
C PHE A 316 5.04 -24.55 6.39
N LEU A 317 4.36 -23.41 6.48
CA LEU A 317 4.97 -22.11 6.72
C LEU A 317 4.44 -21.51 8.00
N LYS A 318 5.34 -20.89 8.75
CA LYS A 318 4.99 -20.04 9.86
C LYS A 318 5.38 -18.60 9.57
N PHE A 319 4.49 -17.69 9.95
CA PHE A 319 4.70 -16.25 9.91
C PHE A 319 4.58 -15.68 11.31
N THR A 320 5.48 -14.77 11.66
CA THR A 320 5.38 -13.98 12.88
C THR A 320 5.56 -12.51 12.57
N ALA A 321 4.79 -11.64 13.23
CA ALA A 321 4.88 -10.20 13.01
C ALA A 321 4.45 -9.40 14.24
N ASP A 322 4.98 -8.19 14.37
CA ASP A 322 4.51 -7.22 15.34
C ASP A 322 3.27 -6.49 14.83
N LEU A 323 2.39 -6.14 15.76
CA LEU A 323 1.16 -5.40 15.53
C LEU A 323 1.31 -3.97 16.02
N ASP A 324 0.68 -3.03 15.32
CA ASP A 324 0.43 -1.69 15.86
C ASP A 324 -0.80 -1.67 16.80
N GLY A 325 -1.16 -0.47 17.26
CA GLY A 325 -2.30 -0.31 18.16
C GLY A 325 -3.66 -0.62 17.52
N MET A 326 -3.74 -0.63 16.18
CA MET A 326 -4.95 -0.93 15.42
C MET A 326 -5.03 -2.41 15.00
N GLY A 327 -4.04 -3.23 15.41
CA GLY A 327 -3.96 -4.63 15.01
C GLY A 327 -3.49 -4.82 13.56
N VAL A 328 -2.86 -3.81 12.97
CA VAL A 328 -2.24 -3.89 11.65
C VAL A 328 -0.82 -4.43 11.79
N ILE A 329 -0.42 -5.30 10.88
CA ILE A 329 0.92 -5.88 10.86
C ILE A 329 1.96 -4.86 10.41
N LYS A 330 3.03 -4.73 11.19
CA LYS A 330 4.24 -4.00 10.80
C LYS A 330 5.07 -4.84 9.83
N LYS A 331 4.99 -4.52 8.54
CA LYS A 331 5.57 -5.34 7.46
C LYS A 331 7.08 -5.59 7.60
N ASP A 332 7.81 -4.64 8.16
CA ASP A 332 9.25 -4.71 8.42
C ASP A 332 9.63 -5.70 9.55
N THR A 333 8.65 -6.14 10.34
CA THR A 333 8.84 -7.11 11.44
C THR A 333 8.41 -8.53 11.11
N VAL A 334 7.99 -8.76 9.85
CA VAL A 334 7.52 -10.07 9.37
C VAL A 334 8.71 -11.02 9.25
N GLU A 335 8.66 -12.11 10.01
CA GLU A 335 9.60 -13.23 9.91
C GLU A 335 8.88 -14.46 9.37
N ILE A 336 9.59 -15.23 8.55
CA ILE A 336 9.05 -16.39 7.84
C ILE A 336 9.87 -17.61 8.21
N PHE A 337 9.20 -18.72 8.49
CA PHE A 337 9.81 -20.00 8.82
C PHE A 337 9.21 -21.10 7.96
N TYR A 338 10.02 -22.09 7.62
CA TYR A 338 9.56 -23.34 6.98
C TYR A 338 9.71 -24.49 7.96
N GLU A 339 8.82 -25.47 7.86
CA GLU A 339 8.92 -26.70 8.64
C GLU A 339 9.93 -27.67 8.01
N ASP A 340 10.87 -28.18 8.80
CA ASP A 340 11.80 -29.23 8.39
C ASP A 340 11.17 -30.64 8.47
N PRO A 341 11.83 -31.70 7.97
CA PRO A 341 11.25 -33.06 7.97
C PRO A 341 10.96 -33.66 9.35
N ILE A 342 11.45 -33.06 10.44
CA ILE A 342 11.18 -33.53 11.82
C ILE A 342 10.18 -32.63 12.56
N GLY A 343 9.53 -31.70 11.84
CA GLY A 343 8.47 -30.84 12.38
C GLY A 343 8.97 -29.57 13.06
N LYS A 344 10.21 -29.16 12.82
CA LYS A 344 10.79 -27.94 13.42
C LYS A 344 10.75 -26.79 12.43
N TYR A 345 10.22 -25.66 12.88
CA TYR A 345 10.27 -24.41 12.13
C TYR A 345 11.66 -23.77 12.15
N LEU A 346 12.25 -23.58 10.98
CA LEU A 346 13.54 -22.92 10.76
C LEU A 346 13.35 -21.63 9.97
N PRO A 347 14.11 -20.55 10.28
CA PRO A 347 13.96 -19.28 9.59
C PRO A 347 14.31 -19.41 8.11
N VAL A 348 13.49 -18.83 7.25
CA VAL A 348 13.77 -18.74 5.81
C VAL A 348 14.90 -17.73 5.58
N LYS A 349 15.99 -18.20 4.99
CA LYS A 349 17.08 -17.37 4.47
C LYS A 349 16.98 -17.39 2.95
N LYS A 350 16.59 -16.26 2.34
CA LYS A 350 16.28 -16.22 0.90
C LYS A 350 17.47 -16.66 0.05
N GLU A 351 18.68 -16.39 0.50
CA GLU A 351 19.95 -16.70 -0.18
C GLU A 351 20.18 -18.20 -0.37
N ASP A 352 19.65 -19.01 0.54
CA ASP A 352 19.81 -20.46 0.58
C ASP A 352 18.88 -21.17 -0.41
N TRP A 353 17.87 -20.47 -0.96
CA TRP A 353 16.81 -21.09 -1.74
C TRP A 353 16.94 -20.74 -3.24
N PRO A 354 17.10 -21.75 -4.13
CA PRO A 354 17.23 -21.52 -5.58
C PRO A 354 16.10 -20.70 -6.19
N ALA A 355 14.90 -20.77 -5.61
CA ALA A 355 13.72 -20.03 -6.04
C ALA A 355 13.90 -18.49 -5.98
N PHE A 356 14.81 -17.98 -5.16
CA PHE A 356 15.12 -16.55 -5.06
C PHE A 356 16.39 -16.14 -5.82
N LYS A 357 17.09 -17.07 -6.48
CA LYS A 357 18.28 -16.76 -7.27
C LYS A 357 17.89 -16.12 -8.59
N THR A 358 18.69 -15.17 -9.07
CA THR A 358 18.56 -14.59 -10.41
C THR A 358 18.77 -15.62 -11.53
N ALA A 359 18.29 -15.30 -12.73
CA ALA A 359 18.54 -16.15 -13.89
C ALA A 359 20.06 -16.28 -14.15
N GLU A 360 20.82 -15.20 -13.93
CA GLU A 360 22.28 -15.18 -14.03
C GLU A 360 22.95 -16.08 -12.99
N GLU A 361 22.50 -16.04 -11.73
CA GLU A 361 23.02 -16.93 -10.68
C GLU A 361 22.72 -18.40 -10.97
N LEU A 362 21.53 -18.70 -11.47
CA LEU A 362 21.15 -20.05 -11.89
C LEU A 362 21.93 -20.53 -13.13
N GLU A 363 22.18 -19.64 -14.10
CA GLU A 363 23.05 -19.91 -15.26
C GLU A 363 24.48 -20.22 -14.80
N LYS A 364 25.01 -19.43 -13.85
CA LYS A 364 26.32 -19.68 -13.27
C LYS A 364 26.39 -21.04 -12.56
N LEU A 365 25.37 -21.42 -11.81
CA LEU A 365 25.32 -22.74 -11.16
C LEU A 365 25.38 -23.88 -12.18
N GLY A 366 24.63 -23.78 -13.29
CA GLY A 366 24.69 -24.76 -14.37
C GLY A 366 26.06 -24.82 -15.05
N TYR A 367 26.69 -23.67 -15.25
CA TYR A 367 28.05 -23.58 -15.80
C TYR A 367 29.09 -24.23 -14.87
N GLU A 368 29.03 -23.93 -13.57
CA GLU A 368 29.94 -24.48 -12.55
C GLU A 368 29.74 -25.99 -12.37
N GLU A 369 28.52 -26.50 -12.46
CA GLU A 369 28.22 -27.94 -12.45
C GLU A 369 29.00 -28.68 -13.55
N MET A 370 29.06 -28.12 -14.76
CA MET A 370 29.82 -28.75 -15.86
C MET A 370 31.33 -28.68 -15.61
N ARG A 371 31.82 -27.55 -15.08
CA ARG A 371 33.23 -27.40 -14.67
C ARG A 371 33.63 -28.47 -13.66
N GLU A 372 32.81 -28.70 -12.64
CA GLU A 372 33.07 -29.71 -11.62
C GLU A 372 32.98 -31.14 -12.15
N LEU A 373 32.07 -31.39 -13.10
CA LEU A 373 31.87 -32.69 -13.73
C LEU A 373 33.13 -33.17 -14.49
N VAL A 374 33.90 -32.24 -15.07
CA VAL A 374 35.11 -32.56 -15.86
C VAL A 374 36.44 -32.18 -15.20
N GLY A 375 36.39 -31.44 -14.08
CA GLY A 375 37.54 -31.04 -13.27
C GLY A 375 37.92 -32.05 -12.18
N ARG A 376 37.16 -33.14 -12.03
CA ARG A 376 37.55 -34.38 -11.33
C ARG A 376 37.91 -35.43 -12.37
#